data_AF-A0A9N8WDR4-F1
#
_entry.id   AF-A0A9N8WDR4-F1
#
_cell.length_a   1.000
_cell.length_b   1.000
_cell.length_c   1.000
_cell.angle_alpha   90.00
_cell.angle_beta   90.00
_cell.angle_gamma   90.00
#
_symmetry.space_group_name_H-M   'P 1'
#
loop_
_entity.id
_entity.type
_entity.pdbx_description
1 polymer ?
#
loop_
_entity_poly.entity_id
_entity_poly.type
_entity_poly.pdbx_seq_one_letter_code
_entity_poly.pdbx_strand_id
1 'polypeptide(L)'
;MSANENNIPASTSIEIIWKFLEEGIDQIMSKLEQGLNYKKYMELYTYPFAKGLSPVVTKCARSKGGDLYSRLQDYFERYLDKIRKDSVQYTDENLLRHYAKQWERYKAASTYINHVFRFLNRHWVRHKIDEGHNIYDVYTLAIICWRESVFNHVQHQMTTAVLKLIEKERNGEMVDVRLIKSVIGSYVSLGPDSDSLEVYKSHFELPFIEASQVYYKAEAGKLLEKHSITDYMKRVETILSEERDRVVSYLNPNTEKPLLNACEDILIKEHMNSMWTEFQNLLDMNKLDDLRIMYSFLSRIPGGLNPLCTQFEEYMRKQMRPGMTETTLIQVYTKNSEIVRIVFRGDEEFVASLDKACREYRK
;
A
#
# COMPACT_ATOMS: atom_id res chain seq x y z
N MET A 1 5.96 52.91 -57.94
CA MET A 1 5.54 51.53 -58.26
C MET A 1 5.92 50.66 -57.08
N SER A 2 4.95 50.36 -56.22
CA SER A 2 5.10 49.45 -55.08
C SER A 2 5.31 48.03 -55.58
N ALA A 3 6.42 47.41 -55.21
CA ALA A 3 6.59 45.97 -55.28
C ALA A 3 6.26 45.39 -53.90
N ASN A 4 5.32 44.45 -53.90
CA ASN A 4 4.75 43.75 -52.77
C ASN A 4 5.83 42.93 -52.01
N GLU A 5 6.34 43.48 -50.91
CA GLU A 5 6.79 42.70 -49.76
C GLU A 5 5.65 42.70 -48.75
N ASN A 6 4.94 41.58 -48.65
CA ASN A 6 4.19 41.09 -47.46
C ASN A 6 3.11 40.12 -47.93
N ASN A 7 3.49 38.85 -48.07
CA ASN A 7 2.52 37.78 -47.97
C ASN A 7 3.13 36.65 -47.12
N ILE A 8 3.40 36.98 -45.85
CA ILE A 8 3.57 35.99 -44.79
C ILE A 8 2.14 35.55 -44.42
N PRO A 9 1.74 34.27 -44.59
CA PRO A 9 0.37 33.86 -44.32
C PRO A 9 -0.02 34.17 -42.87
N ALA A 10 -1.17 34.81 -42.73
CA ALA A 10 -1.79 35.18 -41.46
C ALA A 10 -1.75 34.03 -40.43
N SER A 11 -1.47 34.43 -39.18
CA SER A 11 -1.57 33.64 -37.95
C SER A 11 -2.38 32.35 -38.07
N THR A 12 -1.72 31.19 -38.01
CA THR A 12 -2.42 29.92 -37.82
C THR A 12 -3.32 30.05 -36.58
N SER A 13 -4.64 29.95 -36.76
CA SER A 13 -5.62 29.96 -35.68
C SER A 13 -5.28 28.85 -34.69
N ILE A 14 -5.41 29.13 -33.39
CA ILE A 14 -5.24 28.13 -32.34
C ILE A 14 -6.14 26.91 -32.54
N GLU A 15 -7.29 27.09 -33.20
CA GLU A 15 -8.22 26.02 -33.53
C GLU A 15 -7.62 25.02 -34.52
N ILE A 16 -6.83 25.49 -35.49
CA ILE A 16 -6.16 24.63 -36.47
C ILE A 16 -5.04 23.83 -35.78
N ILE A 17 -4.30 24.48 -34.87
CA ILE A 17 -3.26 23.83 -34.08
C ILE A 17 -3.88 22.77 -33.17
N TRP A 18 -4.97 23.12 -32.47
CA TRP A 18 -5.68 22.21 -31.59
C TRP A 18 -6.27 21.03 -32.36
N LYS A 19 -6.92 21.25 -33.51
CA LYS A 19 -7.51 20.15 -34.30
C LYS A 19 -6.46 19.12 -34.71
N PHE A 20 -5.29 19.57 -35.16
CA PHE A 20 -4.18 18.68 -35.49
C PHE A 20 -3.66 17.90 -34.26
N LEU A 21 -3.54 18.58 -33.12
CA LEU A 21 -3.13 17.95 -31.87
C LEU A 21 -4.17 16.95 -31.36
N GLU A 22 -5.46 17.29 -31.40
CA GLU A 22 -6.58 16.45 -30.96
C GLU A 22 -6.62 15.13 -31.74
N GLU A 23 -6.41 15.17 -33.06
CA GLU A 23 -6.30 13.95 -33.88
C GLU A 23 -5.11 13.06 -33.47
N GLY A 24 -3.97 13.67 -33.11
CA GLY A 24 -2.80 12.96 -32.62
C GLY A 24 -2.99 12.38 -31.22
N ILE A 25 -3.58 13.16 -30.32
CA ILE A 25 -3.91 12.76 -28.94
C ILE A 25 -4.92 11.62 -28.96
N ASP A 26 -5.96 11.69 -29.80
CA ASP A 26 -6.95 10.63 -29.92
C ASP A 26 -6.35 9.32 -30.40
N GLN A 27 -5.39 9.39 -31.33
CA GLN A 27 -4.62 8.22 -31.72
C GLN A 27 -3.78 7.65 -30.56
N ILE A 28 -3.11 8.50 -29.77
CA ILE A 28 -2.35 8.08 -28.58
C ILE A 28 -3.27 7.38 -27.56
N MET A 29 -4.43 7.98 -27.27
CA MET A 29 -5.35 7.54 -26.22
C MET A 29 -6.13 6.28 -26.62
N SER A 30 -6.60 6.23 -27.87
CA SER A 30 -7.47 5.16 -28.35
C SER A 30 -6.72 3.96 -28.93
N LYS A 31 -5.52 4.17 -29.51
CA LYS A 31 -4.81 3.16 -30.33
C LYS A 31 -3.34 3.00 -29.93
N LEU A 32 -3.07 2.96 -28.63
CA LEU A 32 -1.72 2.84 -28.07
C LEU A 32 -0.97 1.61 -28.60
N GLU A 33 -1.67 0.50 -28.83
CA GLU A 33 -1.12 -0.76 -29.36
C GLU A 33 -0.63 -0.67 -30.82
N GLN A 34 -1.15 0.27 -31.61
CA GLN A 34 -0.74 0.46 -33.01
C GLN A 34 0.57 1.27 -33.12
N GLY A 35 1.00 1.89 -32.01
CA GLY A 35 2.14 2.78 -31.97
C GLY A 35 1.93 4.08 -32.75
N LEU A 36 2.82 5.04 -32.53
CA LEU A 36 2.95 6.22 -33.40
C LEU A 36 4.21 6.10 -34.23
N ASN A 37 4.05 6.34 -35.53
CA ASN A 37 5.20 6.54 -36.40
C ASN A 37 6.03 7.72 -35.85
N TYR A 38 7.34 7.53 -35.70
CA TYR A 38 8.29 8.55 -35.25
C TYR A 38 8.11 9.89 -35.98
N LYS A 39 7.83 9.85 -37.29
CA LYS A 39 7.55 11.07 -38.08
C LYS A 39 6.32 11.82 -37.57
N LYS A 40 5.21 11.11 -37.31
CA LYS A 40 3.97 11.69 -36.80
C LYS A 40 4.14 12.19 -35.36
N TYR A 41 4.88 11.47 -34.54
CA TYR A 41 5.24 11.91 -33.19
C TYR A 41 6.08 13.21 -33.22
N MET A 42 7.09 13.27 -34.08
CA MET A 42 7.91 14.49 -34.25
C MET A 42 7.09 15.66 -34.80
N GLU A 43 6.15 15.40 -35.72
CA GLU A 43 5.22 16.43 -36.18
C GLU A 43 4.34 16.94 -35.03
N LEU A 44 3.77 16.07 -34.19
CA LEU A 44 2.97 16.48 -33.02
C LEU A 44 3.79 17.31 -32.01
N TYR A 45 5.05 16.95 -31.81
CA TYR A 45 5.97 17.67 -30.91
C TYR A 45 6.40 19.04 -31.48
N THR A 46 6.72 19.12 -32.77
CA THR A 46 7.31 20.31 -33.40
C THR A 46 6.28 21.28 -33.97
N TYR A 47 5.11 20.81 -34.42
CA TYR A 47 4.10 21.61 -35.10
C TYR A 47 3.55 22.78 -34.27
N PRO A 48 3.20 22.61 -32.97
CA PRO A 48 2.71 23.72 -32.15
C PRO A 48 3.79 24.82 -31.96
N PHE A 49 5.05 24.41 -31.85
CA PHE A 49 6.20 25.30 -31.75
C PHE A 49 6.40 26.11 -33.04
N ALA A 50 6.46 25.43 -34.19
CA ALA A 50 6.70 26.05 -35.49
C ALA A 50 5.59 27.01 -35.93
N LYS A 51 4.37 26.88 -35.40
CA LYS A 51 3.18 27.62 -35.86
C LYS A 51 2.62 28.66 -34.89
N GLY A 52 3.20 28.87 -33.71
CA GLY A 52 2.72 29.95 -32.84
C GLY A 52 3.16 29.99 -31.39
N LEU A 53 3.95 29.01 -30.92
CA LEU A 53 4.50 28.97 -29.55
C LEU A 53 5.97 29.40 -29.47
N SER A 54 6.56 29.94 -30.55
CA SER A 54 7.95 30.41 -30.56
C SER A 54 8.19 31.49 -29.48
N PRO A 55 9.30 31.41 -28.70
CA PRO A 55 9.60 32.32 -27.60
C PRO A 55 9.82 33.79 -28.03
N VAL A 56 9.87 34.06 -29.33
CA VAL A 56 10.04 35.40 -29.91
C VAL A 56 8.75 36.26 -29.79
N VAL A 57 7.58 35.66 -29.51
CA VAL A 57 6.29 36.39 -29.43
C VAL A 57 5.65 36.24 -28.03
N THR A 58 6.19 36.98 -27.06
CA THR A 58 6.00 36.76 -25.62
C THR A 58 4.55 36.93 -25.11
N LYS A 59 3.72 37.78 -25.74
CA LYS A 59 2.33 38.03 -25.28
C LYS A 59 1.31 37.10 -25.93
N CYS A 60 1.47 36.77 -27.21
CA CYS A 60 0.59 35.86 -27.95
C CYS A 60 0.79 34.40 -27.53
N ALA A 61 2.04 33.99 -27.27
CA ALA A 61 2.35 32.64 -26.78
C ALA A 61 1.75 32.36 -25.39
N ARG A 62 1.63 33.38 -24.52
CA ARG A 62 1.03 33.24 -23.17
C ARG A 62 -0.48 33.00 -23.21
N SER A 63 -1.22 33.73 -24.07
CA SER A 63 -2.66 33.53 -24.26
C SER A 63 -2.93 32.16 -24.89
N LYS A 64 -2.18 31.81 -25.94
CA LYS A 64 -2.35 30.53 -26.66
C LYS A 64 -1.99 29.31 -25.81
N GLY A 65 -1.03 29.44 -24.88
CA GLY A 65 -0.67 28.37 -23.96
C GLY A 65 -1.80 28.01 -22.99
N GLY A 66 -2.51 29.01 -22.45
CA GLY A 66 -3.65 28.78 -21.56
C GLY A 66 -4.83 28.15 -22.26
N ASP A 67 -5.13 28.63 -23.47
CA ASP A 67 -6.19 28.05 -24.30
C ASP A 67 -5.89 26.58 -24.67
N LEU A 68 -4.63 26.24 -24.97
CA LEU A 68 -4.23 24.84 -25.24
C LEU A 68 -4.33 23.96 -24.00
N TYR A 69 -3.94 24.48 -22.83
CA TYR A 69 -4.08 23.76 -21.57
C TYR A 69 -5.55 23.48 -21.24
N SER A 70 -6.42 24.48 -21.36
CA SER A 70 -7.87 24.32 -21.14
C SER A 70 -8.48 23.30 -22.10
N ARG A 71 -8.16 23.37 -23.40
CA ARG A 71 -8.67 22.41 -24.39
C ARG A 71 -8.17 20.99 -24.14
N LEU A 72 -6.95 20.84 -23.64
CA LEU A 72 -6.40 19.54 -23.26
C LEU A 72 -7.13 18.95 -22.04
N GLN A 73 -7.41 19.79 -21.04
CA GLN A 73 -8.22 19.40 -19.90
C GLN A 73 -9.64 18.98 -20.35
N ASP A 74 -10.32 19.79 -21.15
CA ASP A 74 -11.66 19.46 -21.69
C ASP A 74 -11.65 18.15 -22.50
N TYR A 75 -10.56 17.86 -23.22
CA TYR A 75 -10.39 16.59 -23.92
C TYR A 75 -10.29 15.42 -22.94
N PHE A 76 -9.45 15.53 -21.91
CA PHE A 76 -9.33 14.48 -20.90
C PHE A 76 -10.66 14.21 -20.20
N GLU A 77 -11.37 15.25 -19.77
CA GLU A 77 -12.68 15.11 -19.12
C GLU A 77 -13.70 14.41 -20.03
N ARG A 78 -13.80 14.81 -21.31
CA ARG A 78 -14.69 14.15 -22.29
C ARG A 78 -14.32 12.69 -22.55
N TYR A 79 -13.02 12.38 -22.60
CA TYR A 79 -12.56 11.00 -22.81
C TYR A 79 -12.84 10.13 -21.59
N LEU A 80 -12.57 10.65 -20.39
CA LEU A 80 -12.77 9.95 -19.12
C LEU A 80 -14.24 9.77 -18.78
N ASP A 81 -15.12 10.70 -19.16
CA ASP A 81 -16.57 10.56 -19.00
C ASP A 81 -17.11 9.30 -19.73
N LYS A 82 -16.56 8.97 -20.90
CA LYS A 82 -16.91 7.73 -21.61
C LYS A 82 -16.49 6.50 -20.80
N ILE A 83 -15.25 6.49 -20.31
CA ILE A 83 -14.73 5.38 -19.48
C ILE A 83 -15.57 5.23 -18.20
N ARG A 84 -15.92 6.35 -17.54
CA ARG A 84 -16.78 6.33 -16.36
C ARG A 84 -18.13 5.69 -16.67
N LYS A 85 -18.80 6.11 -17.75
CA LYS A 85 -20.11 5.57 -18.17
C LYS A 85 -20.03 4.08 -18.50
N ASP A 86 -18.96 3.65 -19.14
CA ASP A 86 -18.73 2.23 -19.44
C ASP A 86 -18.46 1.42 -18.16
N SER A 87 -17.76 2.01 -17.18
CA SER A 87 -17.41 1.34 -15.92
C SER A 87 -18.64 0.95 -15.09
N VAL A 88 -19.75 1.69 -15.20
CA VAL A 88 -21.01 1.42 -14.47
C VAL A 88 -21.62 0.04 -14.80
N GLN A 89 -21.27 -0.53 -15.96
CA GLN A 89 -21.80 -1.82 -16.41
C GLN A 89 -21.13 -3.03 -15.74
N TYR A 90 -20.00 -2.82 -15.06
CA TYR A 90 -19.20 -3.88 -14.48
C TYR A 90 -19.30 -3.87 -12.95
N THR A 91 -19.26 -5.05 -12.35
CA THR A 91 -19.24 -5.24 -10.89
C THR A 91 -18.12 -6.19 -10.47
N ASP A 92 -17.74 -6.12 -9.19
CA ASP A 92 -16.74 -6.98 -8.55
C ASP A 92 -15.45 -7.13 -9.38
N GLU A 93 -14.98 -8.35 -9.64
CA GLU A 93 -13.72 -8.61 -10.34
C GLU A 93 -13.70 -8.07 -11.77
N ASN A 94 -14.85 -8.06 -12.47
CA ASN A 94 -14.93 -7.52 -13.82
C ASN A 94 -14.72 -6.00 -13.84
N LEU A 95 -15.21 -5.30 -12.81
CA LEU A 95 -14.95 -3.88 -12.62
C LEU A 95 -13.45 -3.64 -12.42
N LEU A 96 -12.81 -4.44 -11.58
CA LEU A 96 -11.36 -4.34 -11.34
C LEU A 96 -10.57 -4.55 -12.64
N ARG A 97 -10.89 -5.59 -13.41
CA ARG A 97 -10.22 -5.89 -14.69
C ARG A 97 -10.40 -4.77 -15.70
N HIS A 98 -11.62 -4.24 -15.83
CA HIS A 98 -11.90 -3.10 -16.68
C HIS A 98 -11.09 -1.89 -16.23
N TYR A 99 -11.19 -1.51 -14.96
CA TYR A 99 -10.49 -0.36 -14.39
C TYR A 99 -8.98 -0.46 -14.60
N ALA A 100 -8.35 -1.59 -14.22
CA ALA A 100 -6.90 -1.78 -14.32
C ALA A 100 -6.43 -1.65 -15.78
N LYS A 101 -7.16 -2.27 -16.72
CA LYS A 101 -6.86 -2.13 -18.15
C LYS A 101 -6.94 -0.68 -18.63
N GLN A 102 -7.99 0.03 -18.24
CA GLN A 102 -8.17 1.43 -18.64
C GLN A 102 -7.12 2.34 -17.99
N TRP A 103 -6.79 2.10 -16.72
CA TRP A 103 -5.80 2.85 -15.97
C TRP A 103 -4.40 2.72 -16.57
N GLU A 104 -3.92 1.50 -16.82
CA GLU A 104 -2.59 1.29 -17.41
C GLU A 104 -2.49 1.92 -18.80
N ARG A 105 -3.55 1.77 -19.61
CA ARG A 105 -3.62 2.41 -20.93
C ARG A 105 -3.57 3.93 -20.81
N TYR A 106 -4.39 4.51 -19.94
CA TYR A 106 -4.45 5.95 -19.74
C TYR A 106 -3.14 6.51 -19.19
N LYS A 107 -2.54 5.86 -18.19
CA LYS A 107 -1.24 6.26 -17.60
C LYS A 107 -0.13 6.25 -18.64
N ALA A 108 -0.06 5.22 -19.47
CA ALA A 108 0.90 5.16 -20.57
C ALA A 108 0.64 6.27 -21.60
N ALA A 109 -0.61 6.46 -22.01
CA ALA A 109 -1.01 7.49 -22.97
C ALA A 109 -0.64 8.90 -22.48
N SER A 110 -0.96 9.21 -21.22
CA SER A 110 -0.67 10.47 -20.55
C SER A 110 0.83 10.75 -20.49
N THR A 111 1.67 9.73 -20.36
CA THR A 111 3.14 9.88 -20.43
C THR A 111 3.59 10.34 -21.82
N TYR A 112 3.04 9.76 -22.89
CA TYR A 112 3.35 10.20 -24.26
C TYR A 112 2.82 11.61 -24.55
N ILE A 113 1.59 11.91 -24.11
CA ILE A 113 1.01 13.25 -24.24
C ILE A 113 1.86 14.28 -23.50
N ASN A 114 2.31 13.96 -22.29
CA ASN A 114 3.22 14.82 -21.54
C ASN A 114 4.51 15.14 -22.32
N HIS A 115 5.06 14.16 -23.06
CA HIS A 115 6.21 14.40 -23.93
C HIS A 115 5.88 15.29 -25.14
N VAL A 116 4.72 15.09 -25.77
CA VAL A 116 4.23 15.95 -26.86
C VAL A 116 4.09 17.40 -26.38
N PHE A 117 3.57 17.60 -25.16
CA PHE A 117 3.39 18.91 -24.54
C PHE A 117 4.58 19.39 -23.70
N ARG A 118 5.76 18.79 -23.81
CA ARG A 118 6.95 19.16 -23.00
C ARG A 118 7.32 20.65 -23.13
N PHE A 119 7.07 21.25 -24.30
CA PHE A 119 7.27 22.68 -24.50
C PHE A 119 6.29 23.53 -23.66
N LEU A 120 5.01 23.14 -23.64
CA LEU A 120 3.98 23.79 -22.83
C LEU A 120 4.38 23.74 -21.34
N ASN A 121 4.83 22.57 -20.87
CA ASN A 121 5.32 22.40 -19.50
C ASN A 121 6.51 23.33 -19.19
N ARG A 122 7.51 23.36 -20.08
CA ARG A 122 8.77 24.09 -19.86
C ARG A 122 8.57 25.61 -19.82
N HIS A 123 7.69 26.14 -20.66
CA HIS A 123 7.60 27.58 -20.89
C HIS A 123 6.35 28.22 -20.29
N TRP A 124 5.18 27.61 -20.48
CA TRP A 124 3.92 28.21 -20.01
C TRP A 124 3.57 27.75 -18.59
N VAL A 125 3.57 26.43 -18.34
CA VAL A 125 3.24 25.89 -17.00
C VAL A 125 4.23 26.38 -15.96
N ARG A 126 5.53 26.27 -16.22
CA ARG A 126 6.57 26.75 -15.30
C ARG A 126 6.41 28.23 -14.96
N HIS A 127 6.17 29.07 -15.96
CA HIS A 127 5.95 30.50 -15.74
C HIS A 127 4.69 30.77 -14.90
N LYS A 128 3.64 29.96 -15.05
CA LYS A 128 2.41 30.10 -14.28
C LYS A 128 2.56 29.64 -12.83
N ILE A 129 3.34 28.58 -12.60
CA ILE A 129 3.72 28.13 -11.26
C ILE A 129 4.55 29.22 -10.56
N ASP A 130 5.53 29.81 -11.27
CA ASP A 130 6.36 30.90 -10.73
C ASP A 130 5.53 32.17 -10.40
N GLU A 131 4.41 32.40 -11.10
CA GLU A 131 3.43 33.46 -10.81
C GLU A 131 2.47 33.14 -9.65
N GLY A 132 2.57 31.94 -9.04
CA GLY A 132 1.71 31.51 -7.93
C GLY A 132 0.34 30.98 -8.34
N HIS A 133 0.13 30.67 -9.63
CA HIS A 133 -1.11 30.02 -10.07
C HIS A 133 -1.06 28.50 -9.82
N ASN A 134 -2.19 27.93 -9.39
CA ASN A 134 -2.33 26.49 -9.16
C ASN A 134 -2.50 25.72 -10.49
N ILE A 135 -1.42 25.61 -11.26
CA ILE A 135 -1.38 24.91 -12.54
C ILE A 135 -0.40 23.74 -12.43
N TYR A 136 -0.79 22.61 -13.02
CA TYR A 136 0.00 21.39 -13.00
C TYR A 136 0.68 21.16 -14.35
N ASP A 137 1.74 20.37 -14.36
CA ASP A 137 2.25 19.84 -15.63
C ASP A 137 1.22 18.90 -16.26
N VAL A 138 1.35 18.67 -17.56
CA VAL A 138 0.38 17.88 -18.33
C VAL A 138 0.18 16.45 -17.80
N TYR A 139 1.23 15.80 -17.29
CA TYR A 139 1.08 14.47 -16.71
C TYR A 139 0.26 14.54 -15.41
N THR A 140 0.63 15.44 -14.49
CA THR A 140 -0.09 15.64 -13.23
C THR A 140 -1.55 16.05 -13.47
N LEU A 141 -1.82 16.93 -14.44
CA LEU A 141 -3.18 17.26 -14.87
C LEU A 141 -3.97 16.01 -15.27
N ALA A 142 -3.39 15.13 -16.09
CA ALA A 142 -4.06 13.90 -16.52
C ALA A 142 -4.40 12.98 -15.33
N ILE A 143 -3.49 12.85 -14.36
CA ILE A 143 -3.73 12.06 -13.13
C ILE A 143 -4.86 12.66 -12.29
N ILE A 144 -4.91 13.99 -12.14
CA ILE A 144 -5.99 14.69 -11.45
C ILE A 144 -7.33 14.47 -12.17
N CYS A 145 -7.36 14.61 -13.50
CA CYS A 145 -8.57 14.36 -14.29
C CYS A 145 -9.07 12.92 -14.11
N TRP A 146 -8.17 11.93 -14.09
CA TRP A 146 -8.55 10.53 -13.81
C TRP A 146 -9.15 10.37 -12.42
N ARG A 147 -8.53 10.99 -11.40
CA ARG A 147 -9.01 10.93 -10.02
C ARG A 147 -10.45 11.44 -9.91
N GLU A 148 -10.69 12.63 -10.46
CA GLU A 148 -11.98 13.31 -10.36
C GLU A 148 -13.05 12.67 -11.23
N SER A 149 -12.70 12.31 -12.47
CA SER A 149 -13.68 11.84 -13.45
C SER A 149 -13.98 10.36 -13.35
N VAL A 150 -13.03 9.52 -12.91
CA VAL A 150 -13.20 8.06 -12.86
C VAL A 150 -13.11 7.57 -11.43
N PHE A 151 -11.94 7.70 -10.79
CA PHE A 151 -11.67 7.05 -9.51
C PHE A 151 -12.70 7.39 -8.43
N ASN A 152 -13.01 8.67 -8.22
CA ASN A 152 -13.94 9.12 -7.18
C ASN A 152 -15.35 8.49 -7.30
N HIS A 153 -15.74 8.07 -8.51
CA HIS A 153 -17.05 7.48 -8.77
C HIS A 153 -17.08 5.95 -8.53
N VAL A 154 -15.92 5.28 -8.65
CA VAL A 154 -15.84 3.80 -8.59
C VAL A 154 -15.05 3.28 -7.41
N GLN A 155 -14.29 4.13 -6.69
CA GLN A 155 -13.34 3.72 -5.66
C GLN A 155 -13.97 2.84 -4.57
N HIS A 156 -15.18 3.15 -4.12
CA HIS A 156 -15.83 2.38 -3.07
C HIS A 156 -16.11 0.94 -3.53
N GLN A 157 -16.69 0.79 -4.71
CA GLN A 157 -16.98 -0.52 -5.30
C GLN A 157 -15.70 -1.30 -5.58
N MET A 158 -14.65 -0.62 -6.05
CA MET A 158 -13.35 -1.23 -6.28
C MET A 158 -12.71 -1.70 -4.98
N THR A 159 -12.68 -0.88 -3.92
CA THR A 159 -12.14 -1.27 -2.62
C THR A 159 -12.89 -2.48 -2.09
N THR A 160 -14.23 -2.48 -2.11
CA THR A 160 -15.03 -3.65 -1.70
C THR A 160 -14.67 -4.90 -2.52
N ALA A 161 -14.53 -4.78 -3.84
CA ALA A 161 -14.16 -5.91 -4.70
C ALA A 161 -12.76 -6.44 -4.42
N VAL A 162 -11.78 -5.56 -4.19
CA VAL A 162 -10.41 -5.96 -3.84
C VAL A 162 -10.40 -6.66 -2.48
N LEU A 163 -11.10 -6.15 -1.48
CA LEU A 163 -11.17 -6.77 -0.15
C LEU A 163 -11.78 -8.19 -0.22
N LYS A 164 -12.82 -8.39 -1.04
CA LYS A 164 -13.37 -9.74 -1.31
C LYS A 164 -12.33 -10.68 -1.94
N LEU A 165 -11.52 -10.19 -2.88
CA LEU A 165 -10.45 -11.02 -3.48
C LEU A 165 -9.37 -11.37 -2.44
N ILE A 166 -9.01 -10.44 -1.56
CA ILE A 166 -8.05 -10.72 -0.48
C ILE A 166 -8.63 -11.74 0.51
N GLU A 167 -9.92 -11.63 0.84
CA GLU A 167 -10.60 -12.62 1.70
C GLU A 167 -10.59 -14.02 1.07
N LYS A 168 -10.88 -14.13 -0.24
CA LYS A 168 -10.76 -15.40 -0.98
C LYS A 168 -9.34 -15.96 -0.93
N GLU A 169 -8.33 -15.12 -1.13
CA GLU A 169 -6.93 -15.52 -1.01
C GLU A 169 -6.60 -16.05 0.39
N ARG A 170 -7.07 -15.39 1.45
CA ARG A 170 -6.89 -15.87 2.84
C ARG A 170 -7.52 -17.24 3.06
N ASN A 171 -8.64 -17.52 2.39
CA ASN A 171 -9.31 -18.82 2.44
C ASN A 171 -8.63 -19.89 1.55
N GLY A 172 -7.50 -19.57 0.92
CA GLY A 172 -6.73 -20.48 0.07
C GLY A 172 -7.22 -20.58 -1.37
N GLU A 173 -8.12 -19.69 -1.81
CA GLU A 173 -8.56 -19.65 -3.20
C GLU A 173 -7.50 -18.98 -4.10
N MET A 174 -7.36 -19.48 -5.32
CA MET A 174 -6.50 -18.87 -6.32
C MET A 174 -7.11 -17.55 -6.82
N VAL A 175 -6.36 -16.46 -6.67
CA VAL A 175 -6.78 -15.12 -7.12
C VAL A 175 -5.75 -14.50 -8.07
N ASP A 176 -6.20 -13.55 -8.89
CA ASP A 176 -5.33 -12.78 -9.76
C ASP A 176 -4.59 -11.67 -8.96
N VAL A 177 -3.48 -12.04 -8.34
CA VAL A 177 -2.65 -11.12 -7.53
C VAL A 177 -2.15 -9.93 -8.35
N ARG A 178 -1.94 -10.09 -9.67
CA ARG A 178 -1.50 -9.01 -10.55
C ARG A 178 -2.58 -7.94 -10.69
N LEU A 179 -3.84 -8.36 -10.76
CA LEU A 179 -4.98 -7.47 -10.79
C LEU A 179 -5.06 -6.63 -9.50
N ILE A 180 -4.94 -7.28 -8.33
CA ILE A 180 -4.93 -6.61 -7.03
C ILE A 180 -3.80 -5.57 -6.98
N LYS A 181 -2.58 -5.98 -7.37
CA LYS A 181 -1.41 -5.09 -7.39
C LYS A 181 -1.58 -3.89 -8.33
N SER A 182 -2.14 -4.08 -9.52
CA SER A 182 -2.37 -2.98 -10.48
C SER A 182 -3.39 -1.98 -9.94
N VAL A 183 -4.49 -2.48 -9.38
CA VAL A 183 -5.52 -1.62 -8.77
C VAL A 183 -4.94 -0.85 -7.59
N ILE A 184 -4.30 -1.53 -6.63
CA ILE A 184 -3.72 -0.87 -5.45
C ILE A 184 -2.62 0.13 -5.85
N GLY A 185 -1.82 -0.20 -6.86
CA GLY A 185 -0.82 0.70 -7.43
C GLY A 185 -1.42 2.00 -8.00
N SER A 186 -2.68 1.98 -8.47
CA SER A 186 -3.37 3.19 -8.89
C SER A 186 -3.69 4.10 -7.71
N TYR A 187 -4.12 3.56 -6.56
CA TYR A 187 -4.43 4.36 -5.36
C TYR A 187 -3.19 5.11 -4.86
N VAL A 188 -2.01 4.48 -4.94
CA VAL A 188 -0.73 5.11 -4.63
C VAL A 188 -0.37 6.21 -5.64
N SER A 189 -0.63 5.97 -6.93
CA SER A 189 -0.30 6.93 -8.00
C SER A 189 -1.24 8.14 -8.06
N LEU A 190 -2.41 8.08 -7.41
CA LEU A 190 -3.46 9.11 -7.47
C LEU A 190 -3.37 10.14 -6.32
N GLY A 191 -2.31 10.08 -5.51
CA GLY A 191 -2.02 11.09 -4.50
C GLY A 191 -1.98 12.52 -5.08
N PRO A 192 -2.38 13.55 -4.30
CA PRO A 192 -2.31 14.95 -4.74
C PRO A 192 -0.89 15.39 -5.10
N ASP A 193 0.09 14.83 -4.41
CA ASP A 193 1.52 15.00 -4.67
C ASP A 193 2.15 13.65 -5.00
N SER A 194 3.27 13.67 -5.74
CA SER A 194 4.00 12.46 -6.15
C SER A 194 4.42 11.55 -5.00
N ASP A 195 4.55 12.09 -3.79
CA ASP A 195 4.95 11.36 -2.58
C ASP A 195 3.79 11.16 -1.58
N SER A 196 2.59 11.66 -1.89
CA SER A 196 1.45 11.58 -0.98
C SER A 196 0.74 10.23 -1.11
N LEU A 197 0.68 9.49 0.00
CA LEU A 197 -0.08 8.25 0.13
C LEU A 197 -1.53 8.48 0.58
N GLU A 198 -2.01 9.72 0.62
CA GLU A 198 -3.31 10.05 1.21
C GLU A 198 -4.47 9.23 0.62
N VAL A 199 -4.56 9.16 -0.72
CA VAL A 199 -5.60 8.40 -1.42
C VAL A 199 -5.52 6.91 -1.10
N TYR A 200 -4.32 6.35 -1.06
CA TYR A 200 -4.09 4.96 -0.66
C TYR A 200 -4.52 4.72 0.79
N LYS A 201 -4.13 5.61 1.70
CA LYS A 201 -4.42 5.45 3.14
C LYS A 201 -5.92 5.52 3.43
N SER A 202 -6.60 6.53 2.87
CA SER A 202 -8.01 6.79 3.14
C SER A 202 -8.95 5.81 2.45
N HIS A 203 -8.69 5.48 1.18
CA HIS A 203 -9.62 4.68 0.38
C HIS A 203 -9.29 3.19 0.33
N PHE A 204 -8.10 2.78 0.77
CA PHE A 204 -7.70 1.37 0.77
C PHE A 204 -7.14 0.90 2.12
N GLU A 205 -6.05 1.49 2.63
CA GLU A 205 -5.35 0.96 3.82
C GLU A 205 -6.27 0.86 5.05
N LEU A 206 -6.99 1.94 5.35
CA LEU A 206 -7.91 1.96 6.50
C LEU A 206 -9.03 0.91 6.35
N PRO A 207 -9.83 0.87 5.27
CA PRO A 207 -10.81 -0.19 5.04
C PRO A 207 -10.21 -1.61 5.05
N PHE A 208 -8.99 -1.78 4.54
CA PHE A 208 -8.29 -3.06 4.52
C PHE A 208 -7.92 -3.55 5.92
N ILE A 209 -7.40 -2.66 6.78
CA ILE A 209 -7.08 -3.00 8.16
C ILE A 209 -8.37 -3.33 8.93
N GLU A 210 -9.43 -2.54 8.79
CA GLU A 210 -10.72 -2.79 9.43
C GLU A 210 -11.32 -4.14 9.00
N ALA A 211 -11.31 -4.45 7.70
CA ALA A 211 -11.78 -5.73 7.18
C ALA A 211 -10.92 -6.90 7.70
N SER A 212 -9.60 -6.70 7.82
CA SER A 212 -8.68 -7.70 8.36
C SER A 212 -8.94 -7.97 9.84
N GLN A 213 -9.24 -6.93 10.62
CA GLN A 213 -9.63 -7.06 12.01
C GLN A 213 -10.91 -7.89 12.17
N VAL A 214 -11.93 -7.60 11.37
CA VAL A 214 -13.20 -8.36 11.38
C VAL A 214 -12.95 -9.83 11.00
N TYR A 215 -12.17 -10.07 9.95
CA TYR A 215 -11.83 -11.42 9.49
C TYR A 215 -11.12 -12.22 10.59
N TYR A 216 -10.04 -11.67 11.16
CA TYR A 216 -9.24 -12.38 12.15
C TYR A 216 -9.93 -12.54 13.49
N LYS A 217 -10.85 -11.64 13.85
CA LYS A 217 -11.70 -11.83 15.03
C LYS A 217 -12.64 -13.02 14.88
N ALA A 218 -13.26 -13.17 13.71
CA ALA A 218 -14.11 -14.32 13.43
C ALA A 218 -13.30 -15.63 13.36
N GLU A 219 -12.11 -15.59 12.76
CA GLU A 219 -11.22 -16.75 12.65
C GLU A 219 -10.67 -17.18 14.01
N ALA A 220 -10.27 -16.24 14.87
CA ALA A 220 -9.79 -16.53 16.22
C ALA A 220 -10.84 -17.27 17.05
N GLY A 221 -12.11 -16.84 16.99
CA GLY A 221 -13.21 -17.52 17.67
C GLY A 221 -13.34 -18.98 17.24
N LYS A 222 -13.31 -19.26 15.92
CA LYS A 222 -13.38 -20.63 15.39
C LYS A 222 -12.20 -21.50 15.81
N LEU A 223 -10.99 -20.93 15.84
CA LEU A 223 -9.77 -21.66 16.20
C LEU A 223 -9.79 -22.04 17.68
N LEU A 224 -10.18 -21.12 18.56
CA LEU A 224 -10.21 -21.34 20.00
C LEU A 224 -11.31 -22.31 20.44
N GLU A 225 -12.40 -22.44 19.68
CA GLU A 225 -13.44 -23.45 19.95
C GLU A 225 -12.98 -24.88 19.65
N LYS A 226 -12.06 -25.05 18.69
CA LYS A 226 -11.70 -26.37 18.14
C LYS A 226 -10.33 -26.88 18.53
N HIS A 227 -9.43 -25.99 18.95
CA HIS A 227 -8.01 -26.29 19.11
C HIS A 227 -7.46 -25.84 20.45
N SER A 228 -6.33 -26.42 20.85
CA SER A 228 -5.62 -26.00 22.05
C SER A 228 -5.04 -24.59 21.86
N ILE A 229 -4.78 -23.88 22.97
CA ILE A 229 -4.12 -22.57 22.90
C ILE A 229 -2.71 -22.66 22.28
N THR A 230 -2.02 -23.80 22.40
CA THR A 230 -0.74 -24.02 21.71
C THR A 230 -0.87 -24.13 20.20
N ASP A 231 -1.92 -24.80 19.70
CA ASP A 231 -2.18 -24.90 18.27
C ASP A 231 -2.64 -23.54 17.71
N TYR A 232 -3.46 -22.83 18.48
CA TYR A 232 -3.84 -21.46 18.19
C TYR A 232 -2.61 -20.54 18.03
N MET A 233 -1.67 -20.57 18.97
CA MET A 233 -0.45 -19.74 18.89
C MET A 233 0.38 -20.03 17.63
N LYS A 234 0.54 -21.30 17.25
CA LYS A 234 1.25 -21.69 16.01
C LYS A 234 0.53 -21.17 14.77
N ARG A 235 -0.80 -21.26 14.75
CA ARG A 235 -1.59 -20.71 13.65
C ARG A 235 -1.47 -19.18 13.57
N VAL A 236 -1.49 -18.48 14.70
CA VAL A 236 -1.28 -17.02 14.76
C VAL A 236 0.10 -16.64 14.23
N GLU A 237 1.16 -17.38 14.57
CA GLU A 237 2.51 -17.10 14.04
C GLU A 237 2.54 -17.22 12.52
N THR A 238 1.87 -18.25 11.99
CA THR A 238 1.74 -18.48 10.54
C THR A 238 0.95 -17.35 9.88
N ILE A 239 -0.20 -16.96 10.46
CA ILE A 239 -1.03 -15.86 9.97
C ILE A 239 -0.24 -14.55 9.88
N LEU A 240 0.52 -14.21 10.93
CA LEU A 240 1.33 -12.99 10.93
C LEU A 240 2.44 -13.03 9.87
N SER A 241 2.97 -14.22 9.55
CA SER A 241 3.91 -14.39 8.43
C SER A 241 3.20 -14.22 7.09
N GLU A 242 2.05 -14.87 6.89
CA GLU A 242 1.24 -14.77 5.67
C GLU A 242 0.86 -13.31 5.37
N GLU A 243 0.51 -12.51 6.39
CA GLU A 243 0.22 -11.09 6.21
C GLU A 243 1.44 -10.23 5.86
N ARG A 244 2.64 -10.56 6.37
CA ARG A 244 3.88 -9.89 5.92
C ARG A 244 4.15 -10.18 4.45
N ASP A 245 4.04 -11.45 4.06
CA ASP A 245 4.27 -11.87 2.67
C ASP A 245 3.25 -11.22 1.73
N ARG A 246 2.00 -11.04 2.20
CA ARG A 246 0.95 -10.32 1.49
C ARG A 246 1.31 -8.85 1.26
N VAL A 247 1.80 -8.17 2.29
CA VAL A 247 2.24 -6.78 2.17
C VAL A 247 3.33 -6.65 1.12
N VAL A 248 4.35 -7.51 1.18
CA VAL A 248 5.47 -7.52 0.22
C VAL A 248 5.00 -7.81 -1.21
N SER A 249 4.00 -8.67 -1.38
CA SER A 249 3.54 -9.10 -2.69
C SER A 249 2.87 -7.98 -3.48
N TYR A 250 1.98 -7.20 -2.85
CA TYR A 250 1.12 -6.26 -3.57
C TYR A 250 0.64 -5.01 -2.79
N LEU A 251 1.06 -4.77 -1.55
CA LEU A 251 0.68 -3.57 -0.79
C LEU A 251 1.82 -2.55 -0.70
N ASN A 252 1.52 -1.36 -0.16
CA ASN A 252 2.56 -0.40 0.17
C ASN A 252 3.33 -0.88 1.43
N PRO A 253 4.68 -0.79 1.47
CA PRO A 253 5.46 -1.21 2.66
C PRO A 253 5.06 -0.50 3.96
N ASN A 254 4.53 0.73 3.88
CA ASN A 254 4.08 1.47 5.06
C ASN A 254 2.87 0.83 5.76
N THR A 255 2.19 -0.11 5.11
CA THR A 255 1.03 -0.83 5.65
C THR A 255 1.40 -1.97 6.58
N GLU A 256 2.64 -2.49 6.52
CA GLU A 256 3.06 -3.64 7.32
C GLU A 256 2.84 -3.40 8.82
N LYS A 257 3.38 -2.31 9.34
CA LYS A 257 3.33 -2.01 10.78
C LYS A 257 1.88 -1.77 11.27
N PRO A 258 1.06 -0.91 10.64
CA PRO A 258 -0.34 -0.76 11.03
C PRO A 258 -1.15 -2.06 10.97
N LEU A 259 -0.97 -2.86 9.92
CA LEU A 259 -1.67 -4.14 9.76
C LEU A 259 -1.28 -5.13 10.85
N LEU A 260 0.01 -5.34 11.08
CA LEU A 260 0.49 -6.29 12.07
C LEU A 260 0.04 -5.89 13.48
N ASN A 261 0.12 -4.60 13.83
CA ASN A 261 -0.37 -4.12 15.12
C ASN A 261 -1.86 -4.43 15.31
N ALA A 262 -2.68 -4.16 14.29
CA ALA A 262 -4.11 -4.46 14.34
C ALA A 262 -4.41 -5.96 14.46
N CYS A 263 -3.60 -6.80 13.80
CA CYS A 263 -3.71 -8.26 13.90
C CYS A 263 -3.25 -8.76 15.27
N GLU A 264 -2.17 -8.23 15.83
CA GLU A 264 -1.64 -8.60 17.16
C GLU A 264 -2.59 -8.20 18.29
N ASP A 265 -3.24 -7.03 18.19
CA ASP A 265 -4.25 -6.61 19.16
C ASP A 265 -5.40 -7.64 19.24
N ILE A 266 -5.86 -8.18 18.12
CA ILE A 266 -6.97 -9.14 18.09
C ILE A 266 -6.50 -10.56 18.39
N LEU A 267 -5.44 -11.02 17.72
CA LEU A 267 -5.01 -12.41 17.78
C LEU A 267 -4.22 -12.74 19.05
N ILE A 268 -3.53 -11.76 19.64
CA ILE A 268 -2.66 -11.98 20.80
C ILE A 268 -3.24 -11.33 22.04
N LYS A 269 -3.47 -10.01 22.00
CA LYS A 269 -3.80 -9.24 23.20
C LYS A 269 -5.19 -9.57 23.76
N GLU A 270 -6.20 -9.78 22.92
CA GLU A 270 -7.53 -10.25 23.40
C GLU A 270 -7.47 -11.64 24.07
N HIS A 271 -6.44 -12.45 23.78
CA HIS A 271 -6.33 -13.85 24.21
C HIS A 271 -5.14 -14.13 25.15
N MET A 272 -4.44 -13.09 25.62
CA MET A 272 -3.25 -13.23 26.47
C MET A 272 -3.53 -13.98 27.79
N ASN A 273 -4.73 -13.82 28.37
CA ASN A 273 -5.12 -14.51 29.61
C ASN A 273 -5.10 -16.04 29.46
N SER A 274 -5.56 -16.54 28.32
CA SER A 274 -5.54 -17.98 28.02
C SER A 274 -4.10 -18.48 27.85
N MET A 275 -3.21 -17.68 27.27
CA MET A 275 -1.79 -18.00 27.17
C MET A 275 -1.13 -18.03 28.56
N TRP A 276 -1.43 -17.05 29.42
CA TRP A 276 -0.94 -17.02 30.80
C TRP A 276 -1.37 -18.23 31.62
N THR A 277 -2.58 -18.73 31.40
CA THR A 277 -3.11 -19.91 32.11
C THR A 277 -2.39 -21.18 31.67
N GLU A 278 -2.00 -21.27 30.41
CA GLU A 278 -1.31 -22.44 29.86
C GLU A 278 0.20 -22.44 30.13
N PHE A 279 0.80 -21.29 30.44
CA PHE A 279 2.24 -21.15 30.64
C PHE A 279 2.83 -22.16 31.62
N GLN A 280 2.18 -22.35 32.78
CA GLN A 280 2.60 -23.33 33.78
C GLN A 280 2.60 -24.77 33.23
N ASN A 281 1.58 -25.15 32.46
CA ASN A 281 1.51 -26.47 31.83
C ASN A 281 2.65 -26.68 30.83
N LEU A 282 3.01 -25.65 30.05
CA LEU A 282 4.11 -25.75 29.10
C LEU A 282 5.47 -25.88 29.78
N LEU A 283 5.68 -25.21 30.91
CA LEU A 283 6.87 -25.37 31.75
C LEU A 283 6.96 -26.78 32.35
N ASP A 284 5.84 -27.31 32.87
CA ASP A 284 5.79 -28.65 33.47
C ASP A 284 6.01 -29.75 32.42
N MET A 285 5.47 -29.57 31.21
CA MET A 285 5.65 -30.50 30.08
C MET A 285 6.94 -30.26 29.28
N ASN A 286 7.74 -29.25 29.63
CA ASN A 286 8.99 -28.88 28.94
C ASN A 286 8.79 -28.63 27.42
N LYS A 287 7.67 -28.00 27.02
CA LYS A 287 7.36 -27.65 25.63
C LYS A 287 8.04 -26.35 25.20
N LEU A 288 9.35 -26.40 24.99
CA LEU A 288 10.18 -25.19 24.76
C LEU A 288 9.81 -24.39 23.50
N ASP A 289 9.40 -25.04 22.42
CA ASP A 289 8.99 -24.33 21.19
C ASP A 289 7.71 -23.51 21.41
N ASP A 290 6.72 -24.09 22.10
CA ASP A 290 5.47 -23.40 22.42
C ASP A 290 5.71 -22.22 23.37
N LEU A 291 6.60 -22.39 24.36
CA LEU A 291 7.03 -21.31 25.25
C LEU A 291 7.75 -20.19 24.48
N ARG A 292 8.55 -20.51 23.46
CA ARG A 292 9.28 -19.52 22.65
C ARG A 292 8.30 -18.66 21.85
N ILE A 293 7.27 -19.28 21.27
CA ILE A 293 6.19 -18.57 20.57
C ILE A 293 5.45 -17.66 21.55
N MET A 294 5.03 -18.21 22.70
CA MET A 294 4.32 -17.46 23.74
C MET A 294 5.13 -16.23 24.21
N TYR A 295 6.42 -16.41 24.51
CA TYR A 295 7.30 -15.30 24.88
C TYR A 295 7.38 -14.26 23.76
N SER A 296 7.61 -14.69 22.51
CA SER A 296 7.71 -13.76 21.38
C SER A 296 6.43 -12.96 21.13
N PHE A 297 5.26 -13.47 21.52
CA PHE A 297 3.98 -12.79 21.40
C PHE A 297 3.78 -11.79 22.53
N LEU A 298 3.94 -12.25 23.77
CA LEU A 298 3.69 -11.43 24.95
C LEU A 298 4.75 -10.34 25.16
N SER A 299 5.97 -10.53 24.63
CA SER A 299 7.02 -9.50 24.65
C SER A 299 6.68 -8.29 23.77
N ARG A 300 5.75 -8.41 22.83
CA ARG A 300 5.28 -7.31 21.97
C ARG A 300 4.21 -6.46 22.65
N ILE A 301 3.61 -6.98 23.72
CA ILE A 301 2.51 -6.33 24.45
C ILE A 301 3.07 -5.66 25.70
N PRO A 302 2.83 -4.36 25.92
CA PRO A 302 3.22 -3.69 27.14
C PRO A 302 2.65 -4.40 28.39
N GLY A 303 3.53 -4.85 29.29
CA GLY A 303 3.16 -5.59 30.50
C GLY A 303 2.74 -7.05 30.28
N GLY A 304 2.85 -7.58 29.06
CA GLY A 304 2.46 -8.96 28.74
C GLY A 304 3.32 -10.04 29.41
N LEU A 305 4.56 -9.70 29.78
CA LEU A 305 5.52 -10.62 30.41
C LEU A 305 5.40 -10.70 31.94
N ASN A 306 4.84 -9.69 32.61
CA ASN A 306 4.82 -9.64 34.08
C ASN A 306 4.23 -10.90 34.74
N PRO A 307 3.10 -11.47 34.25
CA PRO A 307 2.56 -12.71 34.82
C PRO A 307 3.47 -13.92 34.57
N LEU A 308 4.16 -13.96 33.43
CA LEU A 308 5.09 -15.06 33.11
C LEU A 308 6.31 -15.03 34.04
N CYS A 309 6.90 -13.87 34.30
CA CYS A 309 8.02 -13.74 35.22
C CYS A 309 7.64 -14.22 36.63
N THR A 310 6.44 -13.88 37.10
CA THR A 310 5.92 -14.32 38.40
C THR A 310 5.71 -15.84 38.44
N GLN A 311 5.04 -16.41 37.43
CA GLN A 311 4.81 -17.85 37.35
C GLN A 311 6.12 -18.63 37.22
N PHE A 312 7.10 -18.10 36.47
CA PHE A 312 8.41 -18.71 36.32
C PHE A 312 9.18 -18.70 37.64
N GLU A 313 9.13 -17.61 38.40
CA GLU A 313 9.72 -17.53 39.76
C GLU A 313 9.12 -18.60 40.69
N GLU A 314 7.80 -18.78 40.66
CA GLU A 314 7.09 -19.81 41.45
C GLU A 314 7.44 -21.24 41.01
N TYR A 315 7.51 -21.50 39.70
CA TYR A 315 7.96 -22.76 39.14
C TYR A 315 9.37 -23.10 39.61
N MET A 316 10.28 -22.12 39.59
CA MET A 316 11.65 -22.29 40.07
C MET A 316 11.70 -22.64 41.56
N ARG A 317 10.93 -21.93 42.40
CA ARG A 317 10.82 -22.24 43.83
C ARG A 317 10.32 -23.67 44.09
N LYS A 318 9.35 -24.15 43.30
CA LYS A 318 8.79 -25.51 43.43
C LYS A 318 9.78 -26.60 43.01
N GLN A 319 10.61 -26.33 42.00
CA GLN A 319 11.65 -27.26 41.56
C GLN A 319 12.82 -27.36 42.53
N MET A 320 13.27 -26.23 43.09
CA MET A 320 14.39 -26.20 44.02
C MET A 320 13.90 -26.51 45.44
N ARG A 321 13.62 -27.76 45.83
CA ARG A 321 13.09 -28.02 47.19
C ARG A 321 14.18 -27.96 48.28
N PRO A 322 13.85 -27.55 49.52
CA PRO A 322 14.76 -27.63 50.66
C PRO A 322 15.24 -29.07 50.88
N GLY A 323 16.54 -29.26 51.10
CA GLY A 323 17.16 -30.58 51.33
C GLY A 323 17.69 -31.28 50.06
N MET A 324 17.69 -30.61 48.90
CA MET A 324 18.40 -31.10 47.70
C MET A 324 19.92 -31.07 47.87
N THR A 325 20.61 -32.00 47.22
CA THR A 325 22.09 -32.00 47.17
C THR A 325 22.61 -30.84 46.30
N GLU A 326 23.83 -30.37 46.59
CA GLU A 326 24.50 -29.33 45.79
C GLU A 326 24.55 -29.68 44.29
N THR A 327 24.84 -30.94 43.98
CA THR A 327 24.85 -31.44 42.60
C THR A 327 23.49 -31.36 41.91
N THR A 328 22.39 -31.66 42.63
CA THR A 328 21.03 -31.55 42.08
C THR A 328 20.62 -30.10 41.87
N LEU A 329 20.99 -29.20 42.79
CA LEU A 329 20.73 -27.77 42.66
C LEU A 329 21.43 -27.17 41.44
N ILE A 330 22.70 -27.52 41.22
CA ILE A 330 23.45 -27.10 40.02
C ILE A 330 22.75 -27.60 38.75
N GLN A 331 22.33 -28.87 38.70
CA GLN A 331 21.62 -29.41 37.54
C GLN A 331 20.30 -28.67 37.24
N VAL A 332 19.48 -28.40 38.28
CA VAL A 332 18.23 -27.65 38.14
C VAL A 332 18.50 -26.22 37.67
N TYR A 333 19.52 -25.55 38.23
CA TYR A 333 19.90 -24.21 37.79
C TYR A 333 20.37 -24.19 36.35
N THR A 334 21.28 -25.09 35.96
CA THR A 334 21.80 -25.16 34.58
C THR A 334 20.69 -25.42 33.58
N LYS A 335 19.76 -26.34 33.87
CA LYS A 335 18.60 -26.60 33.01
C LYS A 335 17.74 -25.35 32.82
N ASN A 336 17.38 -24.66 33.90
CA ASN A 336 16.49 -23.50 33.84
C ASN A 336 17.18 -22.25 33.28
N SER A 337 18.48 -22.09 33.50
CA SER A 337 19.31 -21.06 32.83
C SER A 337 19.30 -21.25 31.31
N GLU A 338 19.37 -22.50 30.84
CA GLU A 338 19.27 -22.81 29.42
C GLU A 338 17.86 -22.51 28.85
N ILE A 339 16.80 -22.75 29.62
CA ILE A 339 15.44 -22.32 29.25
C ILE A 339 15.39 -20.81 29.09
N VAL A 340 15.91 -20.03 30.05
CA VAL A 340 15.94 -18.56 29.96
C VAL A 340 16.71 -18.09 28.72
N ARG A 341 17.83 -18.74 28.42
CA ARG A 341 18.66 -18.40 27.26
C ARG A 341 17.97 -18.72 25.93
N ILE A 342 17.38 -19.91 25.79
CA ILE A 342 16.78 -20.38 24.53
C ILE A 342 15.39 -19.78 24.30
N VAL A 343 14.53 -19.83 25.32
CA VAL A 343 13.10 -19.50 25.21
C VAL A 343 12.89 -18.01 25.39
N PHE A 344 13.42 -17.46 26.48
CA PHE A 344 13.25 -16.06 26.86
C PHE A 344 14.38 -15.16 26.35
N ARG A 345 15.26 -15.68 25.47
CA ARG A 345 16.34 -14.92 24.81
C ARG A 345 17.27 -14.17 25.77
N GLY A 346 17.41 -14.66 27.01
CA GLY A 346 18.22 -14.00 28.03
C GLY A 346 17.60 -12.74 28.63
N ASP A 347 16.27 -12.61 28.56
CA ASP A 347 15.51 -11.50 29.16
C ASP A 347 15.88 -11.26 30.63
N GLU A 348 16.21 -10.01 30.96
CA GLU A 348 16.73 -9.63 32.28
C GLU A 348 15.75 -9.93 33.41
N GLU A 349 14.44 -9.84 33.16
CA GLU A 349 13.44 -10.12 34.19
C GLU A 349 13.40 -11.61 34.53
N PHE A 350 13.47 -12.48 33.51
CA PHE A 350 13.52 -13.93 33.73
C PHE A 350 14.84 -14.39 34.36
N VAL A 351 15.96 -13.73 34.02
CA VAL A 351 17.25 -13.94 34.69
C VAL A 351 17.16 -13.53 36.17
N ALA A 352 16.56 -12.38 36.46
CA ALA A 352 16.37 -11.91 37.83
C ALA A 352 15.46 -12.86 38.64
N SER A 353 14.38 -13.37 38.04
CA SER A 353 13.50 -14.38 38.65
C SER A 353 14.26 -15.68 38.99
N LEU A 354 15.13 -16.15 38.09
CA LEU A 354 15.98 -17.32 38.33
C LEU A 354 16.95 -17.09 39.50
N ASP A 355 17.67 -15.97 39.49
CA ASP A 355 18.64 -15.63 40.53
C ASP A 355 17.98 -15.45 41.91
N LYS A 356 16.81 -14.82 41.94
CA LYS A 356 16.04 -14.59 43.16
C LYS A 356 15.61 -15.93 43.79
N ALA A 357 15.14 -16.88 42.98
CA ALA A 357 14.80 -18.22 43.45
C ALA A 357 16.03 -18.94 44.05
N CYS A 358 17.23 -18.74 43.51
CA CYS A 358 18.46 -19.32 44.07
C CYS A 358 18.95 -18.65 45.35
N ARG A 359 18.80 -17.33 45.49
CA ARG A 359 19.25 -16.59 46.69
C ARG A 359 18.53 -17.02 47.96
N GLU A 360 17.28 -17.47 47.84
CA GLU A 360 16.50 -17.99 48.97
C GLU A 360 17.10 -19.29 49.56
N TYR A 361 17.97 -20.01 48.83
CA TYR A 361 18.63 -21.25 49.27
C TYR A 361 20.08 -21.08 49.78
N ARG A 362 20.65 -19.87 49.69
CA ARG A 362 22.00 -19.58 50.25
C ARG A 362 21.97 -19.20 51.74
N LYS A 363 20.80 -19.17 52.36
CA LYS A 363 20.63 -19.00 53.82
C LYS A 363 20.38 -20.35 54.45
#